data_AF-A0A1H9RW09-F1
#
_entry.id   AF-A0A1H9RW09-F1
#
_cell.length_a   1.000
_cell.length_b   1.000
_cell.length_c   1.000
_cell.angle_alpha   90.00
_cell.angle_beta   90.00
_cell.angle_gamma   90.00
#
_symmetry.space_group_name_H-M   'P 1'
#
loop_
_entity.id
_entity.type
_entity.pdbx_description
1 polymer ?
#
loop_
_entity_poly.entity_id
_entity_poly.type
_entity_poly.pdbx_seq_one_letter_code
_entity_poly.pdbx_strand_id
1 'polypeptide(L)'
;SAMQRYTGARANSNTIKQLTEADLAQLNLSSTEILGLQTSLAVMHALQEQIDRVEAVLESYCRAGAGNYVSYCRCVGSAHLSNGKKKGSGNTRNGNRYLAWAYVEAANFAVRYCEPARKFYQRKKAKRNGIVAIKAVAHKLARACYHMLRTREVFSVGRCFA
;
A
#
# COMPACT_ATOMS: atom_id res chain seq x y z
N SER A 1 -10.44 -1.30 21.32
CA SER A 1 -9.51 -2.45 21.20
C SER A 1 -9.62 -3.32 22.46
N ALA A 2 -9.14 -4.58 22.47
CA ALA A 2 -9.17 -5.47 23.64
C ALA A 2 -8.64 -4.78 24.91
N MET A 3 -7.52 -4.07 24.83
CA MET A 3 -6.97 -3.22 25.92
C MET A 3 -8.00 -2.26 26.54
N GLN A 4 -8.83 -1.61 25.71
CA GLN A 4 -9.82 -0.63 26.17
C GLN A 4 -10.98 -1.28 26.93
N ARG A 5 -11.23 -2.58 26.71
CA ARG A 5 -12.20 -3.38 27.45
C ARG A 5 -11.67 -3.83 28.82
N TYR A 6 -10.35 -4.02 28.94
CA TYR A 6 -9.71 -4.55 30.14
C TYR A 6 -9.13 -3.47 31.08
N THR A 7 -8.73 -2.30 30.56
CA THR A 7 -8.08 -1.24 31.37
C THR A 7 -8.90 0.05 31.48
N GLY A 8 -10.01 0.18 30.76
CA GLY A 8 -10.84 1.40 30.72
C GLY A 8 -10.17 2.62 30.08
N ALA A 9 -8.86 2.58 29.82
CA ALA A 9 -8.07 3.69 29.30
C ALA A 9 -8.00 3.65 27.76
N ARG A 10 -8.05 4.84 27.13
CA ARG A 10 -7.85 5.01 25.69
C ARG A 10 -6.36 5.12 25.40
N ALA A 11 -5.71 4.00 25.08
CA ALA A 11 -4.31 4.00 24.66
C ALA A 11 -4.18 4.55 23.21
N ASN A 12 -3.22 5.45 23.01
CA ASN A 12 -2.81 5.96 21.68
C ASN A 12 -2.10 4.85 20.90
N SER A 13 -2.23 4.85 19.56
CA SER A 13 -1.56 3.91 18.65
C SER A 13 -0.05 3.76 18.92
N ASN A 14 0.67 4.83 19.26
CA ASN A 14 2.10 4.73 19.61
C ASN A 14 2.35 3.98 20.92
N THR A 15 1.50 4.17 21.92
CA THR A 15 1.59 3.48 23.20
C THR A 15 1.29 1.98 23.04
N ILE A 16 0.35 1.63 22.16
CA ILE A 16 0.00 0.22 21.88
C ILE A 16 1.16 -0.51 21.16
N LYS A 17 1.86 0.19 20.26
CA LYS A 17 3.01 -0.36 19.51
C LYS A 17 4.27 -0.59 20.36
N GLN A 18 4.33 -0.01 21.56
CA GLN A 18 5.48 -0.09 22.46
C GLN A 18 5.23 -0.94 23.71
N LEU A 19 4.05 -1.55 23.85
CA LEU A 19 3.76 -2.45 24.98
C LEU A 19 4.59 -3.71 24.88
N THR A 20 5.40 -3.97 25.91
CA THR A 20 6.18 -5.19 26.07
C THR A 20 5.48 -6.17 27.01
N GLU A 21 5.87 -7.45 27.00
CA GLU A 21 5.33 -8.43 27.95
C GLU A 21 5.53 -8.02 29.42
N ALA A 22 6.59 -7.26 29.70
CA ALA A 22 6.86 -6.71 31.03
C ALA A 22 5.83 -5.65 31.46
N ASP A 23 5.29 -4.88 30.52
CA ASP A 23 4.26 -3.86 30.79
C ASP A 23 2.89 -4.50 31.06
N LEU A 24 2.64 -5.68 30.48
CA LEU A 24 1.43 -6.48 30.73
C LEU A 24 1.44 -7.14 32.12
N ALA A 25 2.63 -7.49 32.63
CA ALA A 25 2.79 -8.07 33.96
C ALA A 25 2.53 -7.07 35.11
N GLN A 26 2.62 -5.76 34.83
CA GLN A 26 2.31 -4.70 35.80
C GLN A 26 0.81 -4.36 35.89
N LEU A 27 0.00 -4.86 34.96
CA LEU A 27 -1.45 -4.75 35.00
C LEU A 27 -2.00 -5.91 35.85
N ASN A 28 -2.75 -5.61 36.93
CA ASN A 28 -3.44 -6.59 37.78
C ASN A 28 -4.58 -7.30 37.02
N LEU A 29 -4.24 -8.08 36.00
CA LEU A 29 -5.15 -8.82 35.14
C LEU A 29 -5.09 -10.31 35.46
N SER A 30 -6.20 -11.01 35.24
CA SER A 30 -6.25 -12.46 35.39
C SER A 30 -5.36 -13.15 34.35
N SER A 31 -4.86 -14.34 34.67
CA SER A 31 -3.97 -15.12 33.80
C SER A 31 -4.52 -15.37 32.38
N THR A 32 -5.85 -15.47 32.24
CA THR A 32 -6.53 -15.63 30.95
C THR A 32 -6.49 -14.35 30.10
N GLU A 33 -6.56 -13.18 30.75
CA GLU A 33 -6.52 -11.87 30.08
C GLU A 33 -5.11 -11.53 29.60
N ILE A 34 -4.09 -11.90 30.38
CA ILE A 34 -2.68 -11.78 30.01
C ILE A 34 -2.39 -12.61 28.75
N LEU A 35 -2.85 -13.86 28.69
CA LEU A 35 -2.66 -14.73 27.52
C LEU A 35 -3.34 -14.16 26.26
N GLY A 36 -4.55 -13.59 26.41
CA GLY A 36 -5.27 -12.93 25.30
C GLY A 36 -4.55 -11.69 24.78
N LEU A 37 -3.95 -10.90 25.68
CA LEU A 37 -3.16 -9.72 25.32
C LEU A 37 -1.81 -10.10 24.68
N GLN A 38 -1.11 -11.11 25.20
CA GLN A 38 0.13 -11.63 24.62
C GLN A 38 -0.08 -12.18 23.21
N THR A 39 -1.16 -12.95 23.02
CA THR A 39 -1.53 -13.46 21.68
C THR A 39 -1.79 -12.30 20.71
N SER A 40 -2.54 -11.29 21.16
CA SER A 40 -2.83 -10.11 20.35
C SER A 40 -1.56 -9.31 20.03
N LEU A 41 -0.63 -9.19 20.98
CA LEU A 41 0.66 -8.52 20.82
C LEU A 41 1.56 -9.26 19.83
N ALA A 42 1.68 -10.58 19.95
CA ALA A 42 2.44 -11.42 19.03
C ALA A 42 1.91 -11.33 17.59
N VAL A 43 0.59 -11.31 17.41
CA VAL A 43 -0.04 -11.08 16.10
C VAL A 43 0.32 -9.69 15.55
N MET A 44 0.28 -8.64 16.39
CA MET A 44 0.69 -7.29 15.97
C MET A 44 2.16 -7.22 15.56
N HIS A 45 3.06 -7.87 16.30
CA HIS A 45 4.49 -7.91 15.97
C HIS A 45 4.77 -8.67 14.68
N ALA A 46 4.13 -9.84 14.50
CA ALA A 46 4.26 -10.62 13.27
C ALA A 46 3.75 -9.85 12.03
N LEU A 47 2.66 -9.09 12.18
CA LEU A 47 2.15 -8.22 11.13
C LEU A 47 3.09 -7.06 10.82
N GLN A 48 3.69 -6.43 11.84
CA GLN A 48 4.67 -5.37 11.65
C GLN A 48 5.92 -5.88 10.92
N GLU A 49 6.44 -7.05 11.29
CA GLU A 49 7.59 -7.66 10.61
C GLU A 49 7.28 -7.99 9.14
N GLN A 50 6.05 -8.45 8.85
CA GLN A 50 5.61 -8.67 7.47
C GLN A 50 5.52 -7.36 6.67
N ILE A 51 5.06 -6.26 7.29
CA ILE A 51 5.05 -4.92 6.69
C ILE A 51 6.49 -4.50 6.36
N ASP A 52 7.41 -4.61 7.32
CA ASP A 52 8.80 -4.20 7.17
C ASP A 52 9.51 -4.99 6.05
N ARG A 53 9.26 -6.31 5.96
CA ARG A 53 9.77 -7.14 4.85
C ARG A 53 9.22 -6.71 3.50
N VAL A 54 7.93 -6.37 3.43
CA VAL A 54 7.30 -5.87 2.20
C VAL A 54 7.89 -4.51 1.82
N GLU A 55 8.14 -3.63 2.79
CA GLU A 55 8.78 -2.33 2.58
C GLU A 55 10.22 -2.47 2.08
N ALA A 56 11.02 -3.37 2.65
CA ALA A 56 12.38 -3.65 2.20
C ALA A 56 12.43 -4.19 0.75
N VAL A 57 11.50 -5.09 0.40
CA VAL A 57 11.36 -5.58 -0.98
C VAL A 57 10.92 -4.45 -1.90
N LEU A 58 9.96 -3.62 -1.49
CA LEU A 58 9.52 -2.44 -2.25
C LEU A 58 10.68 -1.48 -2.54
N GLU A 59 11.55 -1.25 -1.57
CA GLU A 59 12.72 -0.37 -1.71
C GLU A 59 13.72 -0.91 -2.75
N SER A 60 13.90 -2.24 -2.81
CA SER A 60 14.74 -2.89 -3.83
C SER A 60 14.25 -2.62 -5.26
N TYR A 61 12.92 -2.66 -5.49
CA TYR A 61 12.32 -2.31 -6.78
C TYR A 61 12.38 -0.81 -7.08
N CYS A 62 12.47 0.04 -6.05
CA CYS A 62 12.62 1.48 -6.24
C CYS A 62 14.00 1.86 -6.83
N ARG A 63 15.04 1.07 -6.56
CA ARG A 63 16.40 1.30 -7.10
C ARG A 63 16.49 1.10 -8.62
N ALA A 64 15.62 0.27 -9.19
CA ALA A 64 15.65 -0.10 -10.60
C ALA A 64 14.90 0.88 -11.54
N GLY A 65 14.17 1.87 -11.01
CA GLY A 65 13.42 2.85 -11.80
C GLY A 65 11.89 2.75 -11.66
N ALA A 66 11.19 3.84 -11.96
CA ALA A 66 9.72 3.94 -11.79
C ALA A 66 8.95 2.87 -12.57
N GLY A 67 9.44 2.45 -13.74
CA GLY A 67 8.82 1.40 -14.55
C GLY A 67 8.84 0.04 -13.85
N ASN A 68 9.95 -0.31 -13.18
CA ASN A 68 10.11 -1.58 -12.48
C ASN A 68 9.20 -1.67 -11.25
N TYR A 69 9.11 -0.59 -10.48
CA TYR A 69 8.19 -0.49 -9.35
C TYR A 69 6.73 -0.66 -9.78
N VAL A 70 6.30 0.07 -10.81
CA VAL A 70 4.91 0.05 -11.28
C VAL A 70 4.57 -1.29 -11.94
N SER A 71 5.55 -1.94 -12.58
CA SER A 71 5.46 -3.31 -13.08
C SER A 71 5.25 -4.31 -11.95
N TYR A 72 6.04 -4.22 -10.88
CA TYR A 72 5.87 -5.05 -9.69
C TYR A 72 4.50 -4.85 -9.03
N CYS A 73 3.97 -3.63 -9.03
CA CYS A 73 2.62 -3.32 -8.55
C CYS A 73 1.49 -3.73 -9.53
N ARG A 74 1.81 -4.39 -10.66
CA ARG A 74 0.88 -4.75 -11.75
C ARG A 74 0.00 -3.58 -12.22
N CYS A 75 0.57 -2.38 -12.22
CA CYS A 75 -0.09 -1.13 -12.61
C CYS A 75 0.37 -0.66 -14.00
N VAL A 76 1.07 -1.50 -14.76
CA VAL A 76 1.43 -1.27 -16.16
C VAL A 76 1.24 -2.56 -16.96
N GLY A 77 0.95 -2.45 -18.25
CA GLY A 77 0.89 -3.61 -19.12
C GLY A 77 2.28 -4.19 -19.37
N SER A 78 2.39 -5.51 -19.40
CA SER A 78 3.62 -6.18 -19.82
C SER A 78 3.71 -6.22 -21.35
N ALA A 79 4.76 -5.65 -21.91
CA ALA A 79 5.07 -5.75 -23.33
C ALA A 79 6.43 -6.42 -23.52
N HIS A 80 6.49 -7.42 -24.38
CA HIS A 80 7.74 -8.00 -24.85
C HIS A 80 8.12 -7.29 -26.16
N LEU A 81 9.17 -6.48 -26.11
CA LEU A 81 9.66 -5.68 -27.24
C LEU A 81 10.94 -6.32 -27.78
N SER A 82 11.03 -6.51 -29.10
CA SER A 82 12.21 -7.01 -29.80
C SER A 82 12.48 -6.07 -30.97
N ASN A 83 13.70 -5.52 -31.04
CA ASN A 83 14.08 -4.55 -32.08
C ASN A 83 13.06 -3.38 -32.20
N GLY A 84 12.64 -2.82 -31.06
CA GLY A 84 11.64 -1.74 -30.98
C GLY A 84 10.19 -2.13 -31.31
N LYS A 85 9.95 -3.36 -31.80
CA LYS A 85 8.61 -3.84 -32.17
C LYS A 85 8.01 -4.72 -31.07
N LYS A 86 6.71 -4.57 -30.80
CA LYS A 86 5.99 -5.42 -29.85
C LYS A 86 5.85 -6.83 -30.42
N LYS A 87 6.58 -7.77 -29.81
CA LYS A 87 6.62 -9.20 -30.19
C LYS A 87 5.64 -10.05 -29.37
N GLY A 88 5.19 -9.54 -28.22
CA GLY A 88 4.20 -10.21 -27.37
C GLY A 88 3.88 -9.43 -26.10
N SER A 89 3.13 -10.05 -25.20
CA SER A 89 2.95 -9.58 -23.82
C SER A 89 3.56 -10.61 -22.87
N GLY A 90 4.32 -10.15 -21.87
CA GLY A 90 4.82 -11.01 -20.81
C GLY A 90 3.71 -11.52 -19.88
N ASN A 91 4.10 -12.19 -18.79
CA ASN A 91 3.16 -12.61 -17.76
C ASN A 91 2.63 -11.38 -16.98
N THR A 92 1.42 -10.92 -17.29
CA THR A 92 0.71 -9.84 -16.57
C THR A 92 0.39 -10.20 -15.12
N ARG A 93 0.52 -11.48 -14.75
CA ARG A 93 0.41 -11.96 -13.37
C ARG A 93 1.78 -12.02 -12.66
N ASN A 94 2.86 -11.52 -13.24
CA ASN A 94 4.09 -11.35 -12.47
C ASN A 94 4.00 -10.07 -11.61
N GLY A 95 4.50 -10.11 -10.38
CA GLY A 95 4.39 -9.00 -9.41
C GLY A 95 3.35 -9.19 -8.30
N ASN A 96 3.29 -8.24 -7.38
CA ASN A 96 2.54 -8.35 -6.12
C ASN A 96 1.03 -8.09 -6.33
N ARG A 97 0.23 -9.11 -6.06
CA ARG A 97 -1.25 -9.06 -6.16
C ARG A 97 -1.88 -8.08 -5.15
N TYR A 98 -1.34 -7.98 -3.94
CA TYR A 98 -1.88 -7.13 -2.88
C TYR A 98 -1.66 -5.66 -3.19
N LEU A 99 -0.46 -5.29 -3.67
CA LEU A 99 -0.20 -3.93 -4.14
C LEU A 99 -1.07 -3.57 -5.34
N ALA A 100 -1.28 -4.52 -6.26
CA ALA A 100 -2.16 -4.31 -7.39
C ALA A 100 -3.61 -4.01 -6.95
N TRP A 101 -4.10 -4.69 -5.91
CA TRP A 101 -5.41 -4.44 -5.33
C TRP A 101 -5.44 -3.10 -4.58
N ALA A 102 -4.46 -2.81 -3.74
CA ALA A 102 -4.36 -1.57 -2.97
C ALA A 102 -4.35 -0.32 -3.87
N TYR A 103 -3.60 -0.34 -4.98
CA TYR A 103 -3.60 0.79 -5.93
C TYR A 103 -4.91 0.94 -6.70
N VAL A 104 -5.62 -0.15 -6.99
CA VAL A 104 -6.96 -0.07 -7.58
C VAL A 104 -7.94 0.53 -6.59
N GLU A 105 -7.86 0.14 -5.32
CA GLU A 105 -8.69 0.70 -4.26
C GLU A 105 -8.40 2.19 -4.05
N ALA A 106 -7.13 2.56 -3.91
CA ALA A 106 -6.68 3.94 -3.83
C ALA A 106 -7.14 4.77 -5.05
N ALA A 107 -7.15 4.19 -6.25
CA ALA A 107 -7.69 4.86 -7.43
C ALA A 107 -9.20 5.11 -7.35
N ASN A 108 -9.98 4.14 -6.86
CA ASN A 108 -11.42 4.32 -6.64
C ASN A 108 -11.69 5.43 -5.61
N PHE A 109 -10.95 5.44 -4.49
CA PHE A 109 -11.01 6.52 -3.50
C PHE A 109 -10.62 7.88 -4.10
N ALA A 110 -9.52 7.93 -4.84
CA ALA A 110 -9.07 9.17 -5.48
C ALA A 110 -10.12 9.72 -6.46
N VAL A 111 -10.77 8.88 -7.27
CA VAL A 111 -11.83 9.32 -8.18
C VAL A 111 -13.05 9.88 -7.45
N ARG A 112 -13.34 9.40 -6.23
CA ARG A 112 -14.48 9.88 -5.42
C ARG A 112 -14.17 11.20 -4.71
N TYR A 113 -12.97 11.35 -4.17
CA TYR A 113 -12.66 12.43 -3.23
C TYR A 113 -11.66 13.47 -3.76
N CYS A 114 -10.97 13.21 -4.89
CA CYS A 114 -9.98 14.11 -5.46
C CYS A 114 -10.41 14.60 -6.85
N GLU A 115 -10.64 15.92 -6.96
CA GLU A 115 -11.13 16.54 -8.20
C GLU A 115 -10.16 16.40 -9.39
N PRO A 116 -8.82 16.62 -9.25
CA PRO A 116 -7.87 16.32 -10.32
C PRO A 116 -7.89 14.86 -10.81
N ALA A 117 -7.99 13.90 -9.87
CA ALA A 117 -8.06 12.47 -10.20
C ALA A 117 -9.35 12.13 -10.95
N ARG A 118 -10.49 12.69 -10.51
CA ARG A 118 -11.79 12.57 -11.16
C ARG A 118 -11.77 13.13 -12.58
N LYS A 119 -11.23 14.33 -12.80
CA LYS A 119 -11.09 14.94 -14.14
C LYS A 119 -10.24 14.07 -15.08
N PHE A 120 -9.10 13.56 -14.59
CA PHE A 120 -8.26 12.64 -15.36
C PHE A 120 -9.01 11.35 -15.71
N TYR A 121 -9.69 10.75 -14.73
CA TYR A 121 -10.49 9.55 -14.91
C TYR A 121 -11.59 9.74 -15.96
N GLN A 122 -12.38 10.81 -15.86
CA GLN A 122 -13.46 11.12 -16.80
C GLN A 122 -12.94 11.28 -18.23
N ARG A 123 -11.85 12.06 -18.43
CA ARG A 123 -11.17 12.19 -19.74
C ARG A 123 -10.73 10.84 -20.31
N LYS A 124 -10.18 9.96 -19.46
CA LYS A 124 -9.69 8.64 -19.90
C LYS A 124 -10.85 7.68 -20.19
N LYS A 125 -11.90 7.71 -19.36
CA LYS A 125 -13.12 6.93 -19.51
C LYS A 125 -13.84 7.30 -20.80
N ALA A 126 -13.94 8.59 -21.14
CA ALA A 126 -14.57 9.05 -22.37
C ALA A 126 -13.91 8.48 -23.64
N LYS A 127 -12.60 8.23 -23.61
CA LYS A 127 -11.85 7.67 -24.76
C LYS A 127 -11.81 6.13 -24.77
N ARG A 128 -12.10 5.48 -23.66
CA ARG A 128 -11.92 4.02 -23.44
C ARG A 128 -13.06 3.50 -22.56
N ASN A 129 -12.78 2.60 -21.62
CA ASN A 129 -13.76 2.10 -20.66
C ASN A 129 -13.35 2.43 -19.22
N GLY A 130 -14.30 2.26 -18.29
CA GLY A 130 -14.10 2.62 -16.89
C GLY A 130 -12.96 1.83 -16.22
N ILE A 131 -12.81 0.54 -16.55
CA ILE A 131 -11.77 -0.32 -15.97
C ILE A 131 -10.37 0.18 -16.37
N VAL A 132 -10.17 0.47 -17.65
CA VAL A 132 -8.90 1.03 -18.17
C VAL A 132 -8.63 2.40 -17.56
N ALA A 133 -9.66 3.22 -17.34
CA ALA A 133 -9.52 4.52 -16.70
C ALA A 133 -9.09 4.41 -15.22
N ILE A 134 -9.68 3.51 -14.43
CA ILE A 134 -9.23 3.23 -13.05
C ILE A 134 -7.79 2.73 -13.03
N LYS A 135 -7.44 1.79 -13.92
CA LYS A 135 -6.06 1.30 -14.04
C LYS A 135 -5.06 2.40 -14.39
N ALA A 136 -5.46 3.38 -15.21
CA ALA A 136 -4.62 4.53 -15.52
C ALA A 136 -4.42 5.48 -14.32
N VAL A 137 -5.44 5.64 -13.47
CA VAL A 137 -5.30 6.38 -12.19
C VAL A 137 -4.36 5.64 -11.25
N ALA A 138 -4.56 4.32 -11.07
CA ALA A 138 -3.68 3.46 -10.26
C ALA A 138 -2.22 3.54 -10.72
N HIS A 139 -1.98 3.56 -12.04
CA HIS A 139 -0.64 3.75 -12.62
C HIS A 139 0.00 5.09 -12.20
N LYS A 140 -0.75 6.20 -12.27
CA LYS A 140 -0.25 7.52 -11.85
C LYS A 140 0.06 7.55 -10.35
N LEU A 141 -0.81 6.97 -9.52
CA LEU A 141 -0.59 6.85 -8.08
C LEU A 141 0.66 6.02 -7.76
N ALA A 142 0.84 4.87 -8.40
CA ALA A 142 2.02 4.03 -8.20
C ALA A 142 3.32 4.75 -8.61
N ARG A 143 3.31 5.54 -9.69
CA ARG A 143 4.45 6.39 -10.06
C ARG A 143 4.72 7.47 -9.02
N ALA A 144 3.67 8.11 -8.49
CA ALA A 144 3.84 9.13 -7.46
C ALA A 144 4.43 8.54 -6.17
N CYS A 145 3.95 7.37 -5.73
CA CYS A 145 4.49 6.65 -4.58
C CYS A 145 5.96 6.25 -4.79
N TYR A 146 6.33 5.79 -5.99
CA TYR A 146 7.74 5.55 -6.32
C TYR A 146 8.61 6.80 -6.12
N HIS A 147 8.14 7.96 -6.61
CA HIS A 147 8.88 9.21 -6.46
C HIS A 147 8.99 9.62 -4.99
N MET A 148 7.91 9.51 -4.21
CA MET A 148 7.96 9.76 -2.76
C MET A 148 8.96 8.87 -2.04
N LEU A 149 8.96 7.57 -2.33
CA LEU A 149 9.87 6.61 -1.70
C LEU A 149 11.33 6.89 -2.08
N ARG A 150 11.59 7.27 -3.34
CA ARG A 150 12.95 7.52 -3.82
C ARG A 150 13.51 8.87 -3.38
N THR A 151 12.72 9.95 -3.44
CA THR A 151 13.20 11.30 -3.13
C THR A 151 12.89 11.73 -1.70
N ARG A 152 12.16 10.90 -0.92
CA ARG A 152 11.65 11.21 0.43
C ARG A 152 10.84 12.51 0.48
N GLU A 153 10.21 12.88 -0.63
CA GLU A 153 9.34 14.05 -0.72
C GLU A 153 7.89 13.69 -0.42
N VAL A 154 7.14 14.68 0.06
CA VAL A 154 5.71 14.54 0.31
C VAL A 154 4.93 14.39 -1.00
N PHE A 155 3.87 13.57 -0.95
CA PHE A 155 2.94 13.39 -2.06
C PHE A 155 2.39 14.73 -2.56
N SER A 156 2.37 14.91 -3.88
CA SER A 156 1.77 16.09 -4.52
C SER A 156 0.76 15.66 -5.59
N VAL A 157 -0.52 16.00 -5.37
CA VAL A 157 -1.61 15.73 -6.30
C VAL A 157 -1.38 16.41 -7.65
N GLY A 158 -0.87 17.64 -7.64
CA GLY A 158 -0.56 18.42 -8.84
C GLY A 158 0.44 17.70 -9.73
N ARG A 159 1.55 17.21 -9.16
CA ARG A 159 2.55 16.43 -9.92
C ARG A 159 2.03 15.07 -10.41
N CYS A 160 1.08 14.47 -9.68
CA CYS A 160 0.51 13.17 -10.02
C CYS A 160 -0.44 13.25 -11.24
N PHE A 161 -1.30 14.27 -11.30
CA PHE A 161 -2.38 14.37 -12.30
C PHE A 161 -2.21 15.49 -13.34
N ALA A 162 -1.10 16.23 -13.30
CA ALA A 162 -0.62 17.03 -14.43
C ALA A 162 -0.53 16.18 -15.71
#